data_AF-A0A8H7MYU3-F1
#
_entry.id   AF-A0A8H7MYU3-F1
#
_cell.length_a   1.000
_cell.length_b   1.000
_cell.length_c   1.000
_cell.angle_alpha   90.00
_cell.angle_beta   90.00
_cell.angle_gamma   90.00
#
_symmetry.space_group_name_H-M   'P 1'
#
loop_
_entity.id
_entity.type
_entity.pdbx_description
1 polymer ?
#
loop_
_entity_poly.entity_id
_entity_poly.type
_entity_poly.pdbx_seq_one_letter_code
_entity_poly.pdbx_strand_id
1 'polypeptide(L)'
;MYTVPDLTGKPIRLFELPNTLAGDAAVTIIVQCLITWFIESVLVATDLAKQGVQPLYLCEAPTSPLLRWLFLLDQPQPPKFFPNLLQQALRGFMMAFPSFVLFWPLSVGVLTELGVPSGGDYVYEKKWVPQFFKLLLGGLLGLVSTPVMVMFWLVKAGWESNFVHGRPWV
;
A
#
# COMPACT_ATOMS: atom_id res chain seq x y z
N MET A 1 -9.61 23.88 18.47
CA MET A 1 -10.13 23.09 19.60
C MET A 1 -10.29 21.66 19.12
N TYR A 2 -9.47 20.72 19.59
CA TYR A 2 -9.74 19.29 19.40
C TYR A 2 -10.81 18.91 20.41
N THR A 3 -12.03 18.66 19.95
CA THR A 3 -13.10 18.09 20.77
C THR A 3 -12.66 16.71 21.21
N VAL A 4 -12.40 16.54 22.50
CA VAL A 4 -12.17 15.22 23.09
C VAL A 4 -13.46 14.42 22.86
N PRO A 5 -13.44 13.30 22.12
CA PRO A 5 -14.65 12.51 21.89
C PRO A 5 -15.23 12.06 23.24
N ASP A 6 -16.55 12.14 23.39
CA ASP A 6 -17.26 11.61 24.56
C ASP A 6 -17.24 10.07 24.51
N LEU A 7 -16.18 9.51 25.08
CA LEU A 7 -15.90 8.07 25.12
C LEU A 7 -16.71 7.35 26.22
N THR A 8 -17.39 8.10 27.10
CA THR A 8 -18.31 7.56 28.11
C THR A 8 -19.63 7.11 27.48
N GLY A 9 -20.08 7.81 26.43
CA GLY A 9 -21.26 7.42 25.65
C GLY A 9 -20.97 6.50 24.45
N LYS A 10 -19.72 6.47 23.94
CA LYS A 10 -19.35 5.76 22.69
C LYS A 10 -18.00 5.04 22.81
N PRO A 11 -17.96 3.82 23.41
CA PRO A 11 -16.73 3.07 23.56
C PRO A 11 -16.13 2.66 22.20
N ILE A 12 -14.82 2.37 22.17
CA ILE A 12 -14.12 1.88 20.97
C ILE A 12 -14.50 0.41 20.78
N ARG A 13 -14.98 0.07 19.59
CA ARG A 13 -15.52 -1.24 19.26
C ARG A 13 -14.76 -1.86 18.08
N LEU A 14 -14.79 -3.18 17.95
CA LEU A 14 -14.09 -3.87 16.88
C LEU A 14 -14.80 -3.65 15.54
N PHE A 15 -16.12 -3.87 15.47
CA PHE A 15 -16.88 -3.76 14.23
C PHE A 15 -17.87 -2.60 14.21
N GLU A 16 -18.51 -2.29 15.34
CA GLU A 16 -19.62 -1.34 15.36
C GLU A 16 -19.20 0.13 15.19
N LEU A 17 -19.97 0.86 14.39
CA LEU A 17 -19.80 2.30 14.15
C LEU A 17 -20.30 3.11 15.36
N PRO A 18 -19.75 4.31 15.65
CA PRO A 18 -18.84 5.10 14.83
C PRO A 18 -17.33 4.88 15.10
N ASN A 19 -16.95 4.17 16.16
CA ASN A 19 -15.55 4.01 16.57
C ASN A 19 -15.03 2.59 16.30
N THR A 20 -15.00 2.21 15.01
CA THR A 20 -14.63 0.86 14.54
C THR A 20 -13.14 0.70 14.30
N LEU A 21 -12.48 -0.23 15.00
CA LEU A 21 -11.07 -0.54 14.75
C LEU A 21 -10.85 -1.35 13.48
N ALA A 22 -11.78 -2.26 13.14
CA ALA A 22 -11.68 -3.06 11.93
C ALA A 22 -11.84 -2.19 10.67
N GLY A 23 -12.73 -1.19 10.72
CA GLY A 23 -12.88 -0.20 9.65
C GLY A 23 -11.65 0.68 9.50
N ASP A 24 -11.10 1.19 10.61
CA ASP A 24 -9.86 1.98 10.60
C ASP A 24 -8.67 1.18 10.01
N ALA A 25 -8.54 -0.10 10.37
CA ALA A 25 -7.51 -0.98 9.84
C ALA A 25 -7.68 -1.19 8.32
N ALA A 26 -8.91 -1.43 7.86
CA ALA A 26 -9.22 -1.59 6.44
C ALA A 26 -8.81 -0.36 5.62
N VAL A 27 -9.23 0.83 6.08
CA VAL A 27 -8.92 2.09 5.41
C VAL A 27 -7.42 2.36 5.43
N THR A 28 -6.76 2.09 6.57
CA THR A 28 -5.30 2.26 6.72
C THR A 28 -4.55 1.43 5.68
N ILE A 29 -4.90 0.15 5.50
CA ILE A 29 -4.20 -0.71 4.54
C ILE A 29 -4.33 -0.17 3.11
N ILE A 30 -5.53 0.23 2.71
CA ILE A 30 -5.80 0.74 1.36
C ILE A 30 -5.07 2.06 1.13
N VAL A 31 -5.28 3.04 2.03
CA VAL A 31 -4.72 4.38 1.89
C VAL A 31 -3.19 4.34 1.95
N GLN A 32 -2.62 3.57 2.87
CA GLN A 32 -1.17 3.46 2.99
C GLN A 32 -0.56 2.84 1.74
N CYS A 33 -1.12 1.74 1.20
CA CYS A 33 -0.60 1.14 -0.03
C CYS A 33 -0.67 2.10 -1.22
N LEU A 34 -1.75 2.88 -1.34
CA LEU A 34 -1.87 3.90 -2.38
C LEU A 34 -0.82 5.00 -2.24
N ILE A 35 -0.65 5.55 -1.03
CA ILE A 35 0.32 6.62 -0.79
C ILE A 35 1.75 6.10 -1.00
N THR A 36 2.09 4.94 -0.43
CA THR A 36 3.41 4.32 -0.61
C THR A 36 3.70 4.09 -2.09
N TRP A 37 2.73 3.61 -2.87
CA TRP A 37 2.90 3.43 -4.32
C TRP A 37 3.38 4.70 -5.03
N PHE A 38 2.76 5.84 -4.74
CA PHE A 38 3.16 7.13 -5.32
C PHE A 38 4.51 7.60 -4.80
N ILE A 39 4.77 7.47 -3.50
CA ILE A 39 6.06 7.85 -2.90
C ILE A 39 7.19 7.07 -3.56
N GLU A 40 7.08 5.73 -3.63
CA GLU A 40 8.12 4.90 -4.24
C GLU A 40 8.31 5.21 -5.73
N SER A 41 7.24 5.56 -6.45
CA SER A 41 7.37 5.96 -7.86
C SER A 41 8.27 7.19 -8.03
N VAL A 42 8.17 8.17 -7.12
CA VAL A 42 8.96 9.41 -7.16
C VAL A 42 10.37 9.16 -6.64
N LEU A 43 10.52 8.41 -5.56
CA LEU A 43 11.83 8.10 -4.97
C LEU A 43 12.69 7.28 -5.94
N VAL A 44 12.16 6.19 -6.49
CA VAL A 44 12.90 5.35 -7.44
C VAL A 44 13.25 6.14 -8.71
N ALA A 45 12.34 6.96 -9.24
CA ALA A 45 12.65 7.81 -10.39
C ALA A 45 13.77 8.82 -10.09
N THR A 46 13.77 9.40 -8.89
CA THR A 46 14.80 10.35 -8.44
C THR A 46 16.16 9.67 -8.27
N ASP A 47 16.18 8.47 -7.67
CA ASP A 47 17.40 7.72 -7.41
C ASP A 47 18.02 7.19 -8.71
N LEU A 48 17.20 6.74 -9.66
CA LEU A 48 17.65 6.38 -11.01
C LEU A 48 18.22 7.60 -11.76
N ALA A 49 17.57 8.76 -11.67
CA ALA A 49 18.04 9.98 -12.32
C ALA A 49 19.39 10.46 -11.75
N LYS A 50 19.62 10.25 -10.46
CA LYS A 50 20.89 10.55 -9.79
C LYS A 50 21.94 9.44 -9.94
N GLN A 51 21.62 8.35 -10.65
CA GLN A 51 22.47 7.16 -10.77
C GLN A 51 22.84 6.54 -9.41
N GLY A 52 22.03 6.77 -8.37
CA GLY A 52 22.24 6.20 -7.03
C GLY A 52 21.87 4.72 -6.95
N VAL A 53 20.99 4.26 -7.84
CA VAL A 53 20.54 2.87 -7.94
C VAL A 53 20.52 2.46 -9.41
N GLN A 54 20.82 1.20 -9.69
CA GLN A 54 20.71 0.63 -11.04
C GLN A 54 19.33 -0.01 -11.25
N PRO A 55 18.74 0.12 -12.45
CA PRO A 55 17.52 -0.58 -12.77
C PRO A 55 17.75 -2.10 -12.76
N LEU A 56 16.68 -2.86 -12.45
CA LEU A 56 16.77 -4.32 -12.37
C LEU A 56 16.45 -4.96 -13.72
N TYR A 57 17.42 -5.69 -14.26
CA TYR A 57 17.35 -6.37 -15.56
C TYR A 57 16.97 -7.85 -15.45
N LEU A 58 16.26 -8.22 -14.38
CA LEU A 58 16.07 -9.63 -13.98
C LEU A 58 15.38 -10.50 -15.05
N CYS A 59 14.59 -9.91 -15.95
CA CYS A 59 13.85 -10.64 -16.99
C CYS A 59 13.78 -9.84 -18.29
N GLU A 60 13.60 -10.53 -19.42
CA GLU A 60 13.15 -9.90 -20.66
C GLU A 60 11.78 -9.24 -20.49
N ALA A 61 11.50 -8.20 -21.30
CA ALA A 61 10.24 -7.50 -21.22
C ALA A 61 9.07 -8.44 -21.56
N PRO A 62 7.97 -8.41 -20.79
CA PRO A 62 6.88 -9.36 -20.99
C PRO A 62 6.16 -9.10 -22.33
N THR A 63 5.87 -10.18 -23.05
CA THR A 63 5.10 -10.13 -24.31
C THR A 63 3.60 -9.99 -24.07
N SER A 64 3.09 -10.43 -22.91
CA SER A 64 1.65 -10.43 -22.63
C SER A 64 1.10 -9.01 -22.45
N PRO A 65 -0.07 -8.67 -23.02
CA PRO A 65 -0.64 -7.32 -22.97
C PRO A 65 -1.00 -6.89 -21.54
N LEU A 66 -1.41 -7.83 -20.69
CA LEU A 66 -1.78 -7.54 -19.29
C LEU A 66 -0.57 -7.11 -18.45
N LEU A 67 0.57 -7.80 -18.57
CA LEU A 67 1.79 -7.42 -17.85
C LEU A 67 2.35 -6.10 -18.39
N ARG A 68 2.31 -5.86 -19.71
CA ARG A 68 2.73 -4.58 -20.28
C ARG A 68 1.87 -3.41 -19.80
N TRP A 69 0.55 -3.63 -19.71
CA TRP A 69 -0.36 -2.67 -19.08
C TRP A 69 -0.02 -2.47 -17.61
N LEU A 70 0.12 -3.55 -16.83
CA LEU A 70 0.43 -3.47 -15.40
C LEU A 70 1.67 -2.62 -15.13
N PHE A 71 2.76 -2.88 -15.87
CA PHE A 71 4.04 -2.16 -15.77
C PHE A 71 4.10 -0.83 -16.52
N LEU A 72 2.98 -0.35 -17.07
CA LEU A 72 2.88 0.97 -17.73
C LEU A 72 3.85 1.13 -18.91
N LEU A 73 4.21 0.03 -19.59
CA LEU A 73 5.20 0.05 -20.67
C LEU A 73 4.69 0.72 -21.96
N ASP A 74 3.38 0.66 -22.21
CA ASP A 74 2.75 1.14 -23.45
C ASP A 74 2.07 2.53 -23.27
N GLN A 75 2.54 3.35 -22.34
CA GLN A 75 1.93 4.66 -22.10
C GLN A 75 2.24 5.65 -23.24
N PRO A 76 1.22 6.38 -23.74
CA PRO A 76 1.44 7.44 -24.71
C PRO A 76 2.21 8.61 -24.09
N GLN A 77 3.29 9.05 -24.75
CA GLN A 77 4.09 10.23 -24.37
C GLN A 77 3.62 11.46 -25.18
N PRO A 78 3.23 12.59 -24.56
CA PRO A 78 3.16 12.84 -23.12
C PRO A 78 1.90 12.26 -22.46
N PRO A 79 2.00 11.73 -21.23
CA PRO A 79 0.85 11.19 -20.52
C PRO A 79 -0.10 12.32 -20.08
N LYS A 80 -1.40 12.14 -20.30
CA LYS A 80 -2.43 13.02 -19.73
C LYS A 80 -2.50 12.83 -18.22
N PHE A 81 -2.55 13.93 -17.45
CA PHE A 81 -2.49 13.91 -15.98
C PHE A 81 -3.53 12.99 -15.32
N PHE A 82 -4.83 13.28 -15.52
CA PHE A 82 -5.92 12.53 -14.86
C PHE A 82 -5.96 11.02 -15.16
N PRO A 83 -5.92 10.56 -16.43
CA PRO A 83 -5.95 9.13 -16.70
C PRO A 83 -4.67 8.43 -16.22
N ASN A 84 -3.52 9.11 -16.21
CA ASN A 84 -2.30 8.56 -15.64
C ASN A 84 -2.40 8.41 -14.11
N LEU A 85 -2.94 9.42 -13.42
CA LEU A 85 -3.18 9.36 -11.98
C LEU A 85 -4.12 8.22 -11.60
N LEU A 86 -5.23 8.06 -12.33
CA LEU A 86 -6.19 6.98 -12.12
C LEU A 86 -5.55 5.60 -12.39
N GLN A 87 -4.75 5.48 -13.45
CA GLN A 87 -4.02 4.26 -13.77
C GLN A 87 -3.02 3.88 -12.66
N GLN A 88 -2.29 4.86 -12.13
CA GLN A 88 -1.37 4.62 -11.01
C GLN A 88 -2.12 4.25 -9.73
N ALA A 89 -3.22 4.95 -9.41
CA ALA A 89 -4.06 4.63 -8.26
C ALA A 89 -4.64 3.21 -8.36
N LEU A 90 -5.09 2.79 -9.55
CA LEU A 90 -5.59 1.43 -9.75
C LEU A 90 -4.51 0.37 -9.47
N ARG A 91 -3.26 0.62 -9.85
CA ARG A 91 -2.14 -0.30 -9.61
C ARG A 91 -1.71 -0.32 -8.15
N GLY A 92 -1.64 0.86 -7.51
CA GLY A 92 -1.49 0.95 -6.06
C GLY A 92 -2.60 0.19 -5.32
N PHE A 93 -3.84 0.24 -5.82
CA PHE A 93 -4.95 -0.54 -5.29
C PHE A 93 -4.80 -2.05 -5.53
N MET A 94 -4.30 -2.46 -6.69
CA MET A 94 -3.98 -3.88 -6.95
C MET A 94 -2.93 -4.41 -5.97
N MET A 95 -1.97 -3.58 -5.55
CA MET A 95 -1.00 -3.94 -4.51
C MET A 95 -1.60 -3.90 -3.09
N ALA A 96 -2.62 -3.07 -2.88
CA ALA A 96 -3.37 -3.01 -1.63
C ALA A 96 -4.19 -4.28 -1.40
N PHE A 97 -4.70 -4.92 -2.45
CA PHE A 97 -5.58 -6.09 -2.31
C PHE A 97 -4.90 -7.30 -1.62
N PRO A 98 -3.72 -7.78 -2.05
CA PRO A 98 -3.00 -8.83 -1.32
C PRO A 98 -2.67 -8.43 0.13
N SER A 99 -2.29 -7.17 0.33
CA SER A 99 -2.00 -6.63 1.66
C SER A 99 -3.25 -6.63 2.54
N PHE A 100 -4.42 -6.31 1.99
CA PHE A 100 -5.69 -6.35 2.70
C PHE A 100 -6.07 -7.77 3.10
N VAL A 101 -6.01 -8.72 2.15
CA VAL A 101 -6.32 -10.13 2.40
C VAL A 101 -5.41 -10.72 3.48
N LEU A 102 -4.16 -10.28 3.59
CA LEU A 102 -3.22 -10.76 4.59
C LEU A 102 -3.37 -10.04 5.95
N PHE A 103 -3.26 -8.70 5.95
CA PHE A 103 -3.13 -7.92 7.18
C PHE A 103 -4.47 -7.62 7.85
N TRP A 104 -5.57 -7.53 7.10
CA TRP A 104 -6.88 -7.23 7.69
C TRP A 104 -7.40 -8.38 8.58
N PRO A 105 -7.49 -9.65 8.13
CA PRO A 105 -7.96 -10.72 9.02
C PRO A 105 -7.00 -10.98 10.18
N LEU A 106 -5.69 -10.83 9.96
CA LEU A 106 -4.70 -10.93 11.05
C LEU A 106 -4.91 -9.84 12.09
N SER A 107 -5.22 -8.61 11.65
CA SER A 107 -5.58 -7.51 12.54
C SER A 107 -6.84 -7.80 13.34
N VAL A 108 -7.90 -8.28 12.68
CA VAL A 108 -9.16 -8.65 13.33
C VAL A 108 -8.94 -9.76 14.36
N GLY A 109 -8.13 -10.77 14.03
CA GLY A 109 -7.79 -11.86 14.94
C GLY A 109 -7.04 -11.37 16.20
N VAL A 110 -5.98 -10.57 16.01
CA VAL A 110 -5.22 -9.99 17.13
C VAL A 110 -6.10 -9.09 18.00
N LEU A 111 -6.95 -8.28 17.37
CA LEU A 111 -7.87 -7.41 18.10
C LEU A 111 -8.90 -8.22 18.90
N THR A 112 -9.46 -9.28 18.31
CA THR A 112 -10.40 -10.18 18.99
C THR A 112 -9.82 -10.79 20.27
N GLU A 113 -8.54 -11.19 20.27
CA GLU A 113 -7.84 -11.70 21.46
C GLU A 113 -7.59 -10.62 22.53
N LEU A 114 -7.40 -9.36 22.13
CA LEU A 114 -7.12 -8.25 23.03
C LEU A 114 -8.37 -7.55 23.56
N GLY A 115 -9.53 -7.79 22.94
CA GLY A 115 -10.80 -7.14 23.24
C GLY A 115 -11.57 -7.84 24.35
N VAL A 116 -12.41 -7.08 25.07
CA VAL A 116 -13.34 -7.65 26.04
C VAL A 116 -14.69 -7.90 25.34
N PRO A 117 -15.21 -9.14 25.33
CA PRO A 117 -16.48 -9.44 24.69
C PRO A 117 -17.62 -8.73 25.43
N SER A 118 -18.43 -7.95 24.72
CA SER A 118 -19.56 -7.21 25.26
C SER A 118 -20.64 -7.02 24.19
N GLY A 119 -21.85 -7.52 24.46
CA GLY A 119 -23.02 -7.28 23.61
C GLY A 119 -22.92 -7.81 22.17
N GLY A 120 -22.07 -8.80 21.90
CA GLY A 120 -21.86 -9.36 20.55
C GLY A 120 -20.75 -8.67 19.74
N ASP A 121 -20.03 -7.72 20.33
CA ASP A 121 -18.82 -7.11 19.78
C ASP A 121 -17.69 -7.14 20.82
N TYR A 122 -16.49 -6.71 20.43
CA TYR A 122 -15.33 -6.56 21.31
C TYR A 122 -15.09 -5.09 21.62
N VAL A 123 -15.03 -4.77 22.91
CA VAL A 123 -14.82 -3.41 23.41
C VAL A 123 -13.40 -3.27 23.94
N TYR A 124 -12.79 -2.13 23.65
CA TYR A 124 -11.47 -1.76 24.14
C TYR A 124 -11.63 -0.60 25.12
N GLU A 125 -11.37 -0.86 26.41
CA GLU A 125 -11.22 0.20 27.39
C GLU A 125 -10.04 1.10 27.03
N LYS A 126 -10.00 2.34 27.58
CA LYS A 126 -8.92 3.33 27.40
C LYS A 126 -7.54 2.75 27.80
N LYS A 127 -6.94 1.99 26.91
CA LYS A 127 -5.58 1.47 26.97
C LYS A 127 -4.87 1.92 25.71
N TRP A 128 -3.54 1.94 25.74
CA TRP A 128 -2.68 2.26 24.60
C TRP A 128 -2.82 1.28 23.40
N VAL A 129 -3.72 0.30 23.51
CA VAL A 129 -3.93 -0.79 22.55
C VAL A 129 -4.27 -0.26 21.14
N PRO A 130 -5.24 0.65 20.93
CA PRO A 130 -5.52 1.16 19.59
C PRO A 130 -4.35 1.91 18.96
N GLN A 131 -3.59 2.67 19.75
CA GLN A 131 -2.44 3.43 19.27
C GLN A 131 -1.28 2.51 18.88
N PHE A 132 -0.91 1.56 19.74
CA PHE A 132 0.12 0.56 19.42
C PHE A 132 -0.29 -0.31 18.24
N PHE A 133 -1.54 -0.75 18.19
CA PHE A 133 -2.08 -1.52 17.07
C PHE A 133 -1.91 -0.77 15.75
N LYS A 134 -2.32 0.51 15.69
CA LYS A 134 -2.18 1.32 14.47
C LYS A 134 -0.73 1.53 14.07
N LEU A 135 0.16 1.76 15.04
CA LEU A 135 1.60 1.92 14.79
C LEU A 135 2.20 0.62 14.23
N LEU A 136 1.89 -0.52 14.84
CA LEU A 136 2.37 -1.82 14.39
C LEU A 136 1.83 -2.17 13.01
N LEU A 137 0.53 -1.98 12.79
CA LEU A 137 -0.11 -2.24 11.49
C LEU A 137 0.56 -1.40 10.39
N GLY A 138 0.69 -0.09 10.61
CA GLY A 138 1.33 0.79 9.63
C GLY A 138 2.81 0.47 9.41
N GLY A 139 3.55 0.20 10.49
CA GLY A 139 4.98 -0.14 10.42
C GLY A 139 5.24 -1.46 9.68
N LEU A 140 4.52 -2.53 10.04
CA LEU A 140 4.66 -3.84 9.39
C LEU A 140 4.19 -3.80 7.93
N LEU A 141 3.07 -3.11 7.67
CA LEU A 141 2.58 -2.93 6.31
C LEU A 141 3.60 -2.19 5.46
N GLY A 142 4.19 -1.11 5.96
CA GLY A 142 5.24 -0.35 5.26
C GLY A 142 6.45 -1.22 4.98
N LEU A 143 6.94 -1.94 5.99
CA LEU A 143 8.11 -2.82 5.86
C LEU A 143 7.93 -3.89 4.79
N VAL A 144 6.72 -4.44 4.66
CA VAL A 144 6.42 -5.48 3.66
C VAL A 144 6.08 -4.89 2.29
N SER A 145 5.28 -3.83 2.21
CA SER A 145 4.80 -3.26 0.95
C SER A 145 5.86 -2.46 0.20
N THR A 146 6.65 -1.64 0.91
CA THR A 146 7.69 -0.80 0.31
C THR A 146 8.69 -1.57 -0.55
N PRO A 147 9.37 -2.64 -0.07
CA PRO A 147 10.35 -3.35 -0.90
C PRO A 147 9.71 -3.98 -2.13
N VAL A 148 8.48 -4.48 -2.02
CA VAL A 148 7.75 -5.06 -3.16
C VAL A 148 7.45 -3.98 -4.21
N MET A 149 7.00 -2.80 -3.80
CA MET A 149 6.72 -1.67 -4.70
C MET A 149 8.00 -1.10 -5.34
N VAL A 150 9.10 -1.01 -4.58
CA VAL A 150 10.42 -0.60 -5.12
C VAL A 150 10.90 -1.58 -6.18
N MET A 151 10.82 -2.88 -5.91
CA MET A 151 11.20 -3.93 -6.87
C MET A 151 10.38 -3.81 -8.16
N PHE A 152 9.07 -3.56 -8.04
CA PHE A 152 8.21 -3.31 -9.20
C PHE A 152 8.71 -2.13 -10.05
N TRP A 153 9.00 -0.99 -9.43
CA TRP A 153 9.46 0.21 -10.14
C TRP A 153 10.85 0.05 -10.76
N LEU A 154 11.76 -0.65 -10.10
CA LEU A 154 13.10 -0.94 -10.63
C LEU A 154 13.07 -1.90 -11.82
N VAL A 155 12.22 -2.93 -11.78
CA VAL A 155 12.02 -3.85 -12.92
C VAL A 155 11.40 -3.11 -14.10
N LYS A 156 10.40 -2.25 -13.85
CA LYS A 156 9.82 -1.38 -14.88
C LYS A 156 10.90 -0.55 -15.57
N ALA A 157 11.74 0.14 -14.79
CA ALA A 157 12.80 0.98 -15.32
C ALA A 157 13.83 0.19 -16.15
N GLY A 158 14.14 -1.05 -15.72
CA GLY A 158 14.99 -1.97 -16.48
C GLY A 158 14.43 -2.24 -17.87
N TRP A 159 13.14 -2.57 -17.96
CA TRP A 159 12.47 -2.80 -19.24
C TRP A 159 12.42 -1.55 -20.11
N GLU A 160 12.10 -0.38 -19.57
CA GLU A 160 12.10 0.88 -20.32
C GLU A 160 13.49 1.20 -20.91
N SER A 161 14.56 0.97 -20.14
CA SER A 161 15.93 1.20 -20.62
C SER A 161 16.35 0.25 -21.75
N ASN A 162 15.89 -1.01 -21.70
CA ASN A 162 16.15 -2.02 -22.74
C ASN A 162 15.46 -1.66 -24.07
N PHE A 163 14.23 -1.11 -24.03
CA PHE A 163 13.54 -0.66 -25.25
C PHE A 163 14.25 0.51 -25.94
N VAL A 164 14.88 1.40 -25.19
CA VAL A 164 15.56 2.59 -25.75
C VAL A 164 16.90 2.25 -26.40
N HIS A 165 17.62 1.23 -25.91
CA HIS A 165 18.98 0.94 -26.37
C HIS A 165 19.12 -0.30 -27.24
N GLY A 166 18.10 -1.15 -27.39
CA GLY A 166 18.18 -2.34 -28.25
C GLY A 166 19.43 -3.21 -28.01
N ARG A 167 20.00 -3.16 -26.80
CA ARG A 167 21.24 -3.86 -26.47
C ARG A 167 20.92 -5.21 -25.82
N PRO A 168 21.30 -6.33 -26.44
CA PRO A 168 21.48 -7.57 -25.69
C PRO A 168 22.75 -7.39 -24.85
N TRP A 169 22.65 -7.56 -23.54
CA TRP A 169 23.82 -7.48 -22.66
C TRP A 169 24.49 -8.85 -22.54
N VAL A 170 25.79 -8.85 -22.83
CA VAL A 170 26.79 -9.77 -22.27
C VAL A 170 27.07 -9.33 -20.83
#